data_AF-A0A517Q2B4-F1
#
_entry.id   AF-A0A517Q2B4-F1
#
_cell.length_a   1.000
_cell.length_b   1.000
_cell.length_c   1.000
_cell.angle_alpha   90.00
_cell.angle_beta   90.00
_cell.angle_gamma   90.00
#
_symmetry.space_group_name_H-M   'P 1'
#
loop_
_entity.id
_entity.type
_entity.pdbx_description
1 polymer ?
#
loop_
_entity_poly.entity_id
_entity_poly.type
_entity_poly.pdbx_seq_one_letter_code
_entity_poly.pdbx_strand_id
1 'polypeptide(L)'
;MKNVPNIRIESYFALDVDLAAHFREWPEFVSGSGYQVELKSEAGDSVSISQQRENETGNAFVLLTASGETRLFQRALGLAVSLLLAGSDQLVIHRSGLI
;
A
#
# COMPACT_ATOMS: atom_id res chain seq x y z
N MET A 1 9.26 -12.21 -18.09
CA MET A 1 8.17 -11.82 -17.19
C MET A 1 8.55 -10.50 -16.56
N LYS A 2 7.70 -9.46 -16.61
CA LYS A 2 7.93 -8.23 -15.85
C LYS A 2 7.71 -8.58 -14.37
N ASN A 3 8.69 -8.31 -13.51
CA ASN A 3 8.51 -8.40 -12.06
C ASN A 3 7.51 -7.32 -11.65
N VAL A 4 6.30 -7.74 -11.30
CA VAL A 4 5.21 -6.88 -10.83
C VAL A 4 5.46 -6.63 -9.33
N PRO A 5 5.60 -5.37 -8.87
CA PRO A 5 5.90 -5.11 -7.47
C PRO A 5 4.77 -5.60 -6.56
N ASN A 6 5.18 -6.32 -5.52
CA ASN A 6 4.31 -6.80 -4.46
C ASN A 6 5.03 -6.57 -3.13
N ILE A 7 4.53 -5.62 -2.35
CA ILE A 7 5.12 -5.17 -1.09
C ILE A 7 4.16 -5.50 0.03
N ARG A 8 4.63 -6.30 0.98
CA ARG A 8 3.93 -6.57 2.23
C ARG A 8 4.57 -5.73 3.33
N ILE A 9 3.74 -4.96 4.02
CA ILE A 9 4.14 -4.09 5.11
C ILE A 9 3.47 -4.61 6.38
N GLU A 10 4.29 -5.12 7.29
CA GLU A 10 3.87 -5.49 8.62
C GLU A 10 4.12 -4.31 9.56
N SER A 11 3.09 -3.94 10.32
CA SER A 11 3.15 -2.85 11.28
C SER A 11 2.42 -3.27 12.54
N TYR A 12 2.84 -2.74 13.69
CA TYR A 12 2.02 -2.80 14.88
C TYR A 12 0.93 -1.71 14.74
N PHE A 13 -0.24 -2.09 14.22
CA PHE A 13 -1.38 -1.20 13.96
C PHE A 13 -2.07 -0.73 15.25
N ALA A 14 -1.32 -0.08 16.15
CA ALA A 14 -1.85 0.44 17.41
C ALA A 14 -2.80 1.63 17.21
N LEU A 15 -2.61 2.37 16.12
CA LEU A 15 -3.46 3.48 15.71
C LEU A 15 -4.00 3.21 14.30
N ASP A 16 -5.28 3.50 14.10
CA ASP A 16 -5.91 3.42 12.79
C ASP A 16 -5.37 4.52 11.87
N VAL A 17 -4.88 4.12 10.69
CA VAL A 17 -4.39 5.03 9.65
C VAL A 17 -5.34 4.99 8.45
N ASP A 18 -6.02 6.09 8.17
CA ASP A 18 -6.86 6.24 6.98
C ASP A 18 -6.00 6.65 5.77
N LEU A 19 -5.35 5.65 5.15
CA LEU A 19 -4.53 5.87 3.95
C LEU A 19 -5.35 6.53 2.83
N ALA A 20 -6.59 6.09 2.61
CA ALA A 20 -7.44 6.61 1.56
C ALA A 20 -7.69 8.13 1.69
N ALA A 21 -7.82 8.64 2.92
CA ALA A 21 -7.94 10.08 3.13
C ALA A 21 -6.72 10.86 2.62
N HIS A 22 -5.50 10.35 2.82
CA HIS A 22 -4.27 10.99 2.36
C HIS A 22 -4.06 10.89 0.85
N PHE A 23 -4.55 9.82 0.22
CA PHE A 23 -4.45 9.65 -1.23
C PHE A 23 -5.56 10.36 -2.00
N ARG A 24 -6.68 10.74 -1.36
CA ARG A 24 -7.86 11.31 -2.03
C ARG A 24 -7.57 12.58 -2.84
N GLU A 25 -6.54 13.33 -2.47
CA GLU A 25 -6.13 14.56 -3.17
C GLU A 25 -5.24 14.29 -4.39
N TRP A 26 -4.81 13.05 -4.62
CA TRP A 26 -3.95 12.73 -5.75
C TRP A 26 -4.77 12.68 -7.04
N PRO A 27 -4.26 13.21 -8.15
CA PRO A 27 -4.96 13.12 -9.44
C PRO A 27 -5.07 11.66 -9.91
N GLU A 28 -4.19 10.77 -9.47
CA GLU A 28 -4.24 9.35 -9.78
C GLU A 28 -5.23 8.56 -8.89
N PHE A 29 -5.90 9.19 -7.91
CA PHE A 29 -6.83 8.51 -7.02
C PHE A 29 -8.12 8.11 -7.73
N VAL A 30 -8.48 6.83 -7.65
CA VAL A 30 -9.70 6.29 -8.26
C VAL A 30 -10.76 6.04 -7.20
N SER A 31 -10.41 5.30 -6.15
CA SER A 31 -11.34 4.95 -5.06
C SER A 31 -10.59 4.44 -3.83
N GLY A 32 -11.29 4.35 -2.70
CA GLY A 32 -10.72 3.82 -1.46
C GLY A 32 -11.41 4.31 -0.19
N SER A 33 -11.18 3.59 0.90
CA SER A 33 -11.62 3.93 2.26
C SER A 33 -10.70 3.28 3.29
N GLY A 34 -10.29 4.01 4.33
CA GLY A 34 -9.41 3.47 5.37
C GLY A 34 -8.07 3.02 4.76
N TYR A 35 -7.71 1.76 4.98
CA TYR A 35 -6.48 1.19 4.41
C TYR A 35 -6.58 0.80 2.92
N GLN A 36 -7.78 0.83 2.32
CA GLN A 36 -7.97 0.45 0.91
C GLN A 36 -7.79 1.66 0.00
N VAL A 37 -6.92 1.55 -1.00
CA VAL A 37 -6.64 2.62 -1.97
C VAL A 37 -6.43 2.01 -3.36
N GLU A 38 -7.10 2.56 -4.36
CA GLU A 38 -6.89 2.24 -5.77
C GLU A 38 -6.42 3.48 -6.50
N LEU A 39 -5.25 3.39 -7.14
CA LEU A 39 -4.64 4.46 -7.93
C LEU A 39 -4.44 4.02 -9.38
N LYS A 40 -4.65 4.95 -10.31
CA LYS A 40 -4.39 4.76 -11.73
C LYS A 40 -3.93 6.06 -12.38
N SER A 41 -2.78 6.01 -13.04
CA SER A 41 -2.29 7.13 -13.86
C SER A 41 -2.93 7.12 -15.25
N GLU A 42 -2.89 8.26 -15.93
CA GLU A 42 -3.30 8.37 -17.35
C GLU A 42 -2.47 7.49 -18.28
N ALA A 43 -1.20 7.24 -17.93
CA ALA A 43 -0.29 6.36 -18.68
C ALA A 43 -0.64 4.87 -18.54
N GLY A 44 -1.61 4.52 -17.69
CA GLY A 44 -2.06 3.14 -17.47
C GLY A 44 -1.37 2.41 -16.33
N ASP A 45 -0.44 3.05 -15.59
CA ASP A 45 0.12 2.48 -14.37
C ASP A 45 -0.95 2.41 -13.28
N SER A 46 -0.96 1.32 -12.51
CA SER A 46 -1.90 1.13 -11.40
C SER A 46 -1.18 0.71 -10.11
N VAL A 47 -1.75 1.11 -8.98
CA VAL A 47 -1.32 0.71 -7.63
C VAL A 47 -2.57 0.41 -6.81
N SER A 48 -2.58 -0.73 -6.13
CA SER A 48 -3.62 -1.10 -5.17
C SER A 48 -2.99 -1.29 -3.79
N ILE A 49 -3.59 -0.69 -2.77
CA ILE A 49 -3.21 -0.83 -1.37
C ILE A 49 -4.41 -1.40 -0.61
N SER A 50 -4.19 -2.41 0.21
CA SER A 50 -5.24 -2.98 1.07
C SER A 50 -4.65 -3.52 2.36
N GLN A 51 -5.41 -3.44 3.46
CA GLN A 51 -5.11 -4.22 4.64
C GLN A 51 -5.65 -5.64 4.47
N GLN A 52 -4.83 -6.62 4.78
CA GLN A 52 -5.16 -8.04 4.75
C GLN A 52 -4.78 -8.70 6.08
N ARG A 53 -5.23 -9.94 6.28
CA ARG A 53 -4.86 -10.79 7.43
C ARG A 53 -4.43 -12.15 6.91
N GLU A 54 -3.46 -12.77 7.55
CA GLU A 54 -2.99 -14.11 7.15
C GLU A 54 -4.07 -15.19 7.36
N ASN A 55 -4.93 -15.01 8.35
CA ASN A 55 -6.11 -15.83 8.66
C ASN A 55 -7.03 -15.05 9.63
N GLU A 56 -8.12 -15.66 10.09
CA GLU A 56 -9.10 -15.02 10.98
C GLU A 56 -8.50 -14.49 12.30
N THR A 57 -7.44 -15.11 12.81
CA THR A 57 -6.78 -14.74 14.07
C THR A 57 -5.39 -14.12 13.86
N GLY A 58 -4.96 -14.01 12.62
CA GLY A 58 -3.62 -13.60 12.24
C GLY A 58 -3.43 -12.10 12.32
N ASN A 59 -2.16 -11.71 12.35
CA ASN A 59 -1.79 -10.30 12.31
C ASN A 59 -2.24 -9.67 11.00
N ALA A 60 -2.77 -8.45 11.10
CA ALA A 60 -3.03 -7.64 9.93
C ALA A 60 -1.71 -7.22 9.28
N PHE A 61 -1.73 -6.96 7.98
CA PHE A 61 -0.63 -6.38 7.22
C PHE A 61 -1.21 -5.52 6.10
N VAL A 62 -0.44 -4.56 5.60
CA VAL A 62 -0.80 -3.79 4.41
C VAL A 62 -0.10 -4.40 3.21
N LEU A 63 -0.87 -4.75 2.19
CA LEU A 63 -0.38 -5.22 0.91
C LEU A 63 -0.47 -4.08 -0.11
N LEU A 64 0.63 -3.81 -0.80
CA LEU A 64 0.71 -2.88 -1.91
C LEU A 64 1.16 -3.63 -3.15
N THR A 65 0.31 -3.63 -4.18
CA THR A 65 0.61 -4.23 -5.49
C THR A 65 0.58 -3.15 -6.57
N ALA A 66 1.38 -3.30 -7.61
CA ALA A 66 1.44 -2.32 -8.69
C ALA A 66 1.67 -2.98 -10.04
N SER A 67 1.26 -2.33 -11.13
CA SER A 67 1.49 -2.86 -12.50
C SER A 67 2.98 -2.90 -12.90
N GLY A 68 3.86 -2.21 -12.17
CA GLY A 68 5.30 -2.14 -12.42
C GLY A 68 6.03 -1.22 -11.45
N GLU A 69 7.37 -1.20 -11.53
CA GLU A 69 8.27 -0.28 -10.80
C GLU A 69 8.19 1.15 -11.36
N THR A 70 7.02 1.78 -11.23
CA THR A 70 6.70 3.07 -11.85
C THR A 70 6.88 4.22 -10.86
N ARG A 71 6.82 5.46 -11.35
CA ARG A 71 6.84 6.64 -10.47
C ARG A 71 5.63 6.67 -9.54
N LEU A 72 4.46 6.22 -10.01
CA LEU A 72 3.25 6.12 -9.20
C LEU A 72 3.46 5.13 -8.05
N PHE A 73 4.02 3.95 -8.33
CA PHE A 73 4.37 2.95 -7.32
C PHE A 73 5.33 3.51 -6.26
N GLN A 74 6.45 4.08 -6.68
CA GLN A 74 7.49 4.58 -5.77
C GLN A 74 6.94 5.68 -4.83
N ARG A 75 6.12 6.60 -5.37
CA ARG A 75 5.47 7.65 -4.57
C ARG A 75 4.46 7.07 -3.58
N ALA A 76 3.61 6.15 -4.04
CA ALA A 76 2.57 5.55 -3.20
C ALA A 76 3.19 4.73 -2.06
N LEU A 77 4.22 3.95 -2.35
CA LEU A 77 4.98 3.20 -1.35
C LEU A 77 5.60 4.14 -0.31
N GLY A 78 6.27 5.21 -0.74
CA GLY A 78 6.89 6.18 0.16
C GLY A 78 5.88 6.82 1.12
N LEU A 79 4.74 7.28 0.61
CA LEU A 79 3.70 7.89 1.45
C LEU A 79 3.08 6.87 2.41
N ALA A 80 2.73 5.68 1.93
CA ALA A 80 2.14 4.63 2.77
C ALA A 80 3.07 4.25 3.92
N VAL A 81 4.36 4.03 3.65
CA VAL A 81 5.36 3.74 4.69
C VAL A 81 5.49 4.90 5.67
N SER A 82 5.53 6.15 5.20
CA SER A 82 5.62 7.32 6.09
C SER A 82 4.42 7.42 7.03
N LEU A 83 3.20 7.19 6.54
CA LEU A 83 1.99 7.28 7.35
C LEU A 83 1.89 6.12 8.36
N LEU A 84 2.25 4.91 7.93
CA LEU A 84 2.25 3.74 8.80
C LEU A 84 3.33 3.82 9.89
N LEU A 85 4.50 4.41 9.59
CA LEU A 85 5.54 4.70 10.58
C LEU A 85 5.10 5.75 11.59
N ALA A 86 4.33 6.77 11.18
CA ALA A 86 3.84 7.78 12.10
C ALA A 86 2.87 7.21 13.16
N GLY A 87 2.20 6.09 12.83
CA GLY A 87 1.26 5.40 13.72
C GLY A 87 1.83 4.14 14.40
N SER A 88 3.12 3.83 14.25
CA SER A 88 3.72 2.59 14.76
C SER A 88 5.19 2.76 15.18
N ASP A 89 5.59 2.10 16.27
CA ASP A 89 6.97 2.06 16.72
C ASP A 89 7.87 1.15 15.86
N GLN A 90 7.26 0.19 15.14
CA GLN A 90 7.99 -0.79 14.33
C GLN A 90 7.25 -1.10 13.02
N LEU A 91 8.01 -1.14 11.93
CA LEU A 91 7.51 -1.50 10.62
C LEU A 91 8.53 -2.42 9.91
N VAL A 92 8.04 -3.54 9.38
CA VAL A 92 8.84 -4.52 8.62
C VAL A 92 8.29 -4.59 7.20
N ILE A 93 9.17 -4.45 6.21
CA ILE A 93 8.80 -4.43 4.79
C ILE A 93 9.39 -5.66 4.10
N HIS A 94 8.51 -6.44 3.47
CA HIS A 94 8.88 -7.58 2.63
C HIS A 94 8.54 -7.26 1.18
N ARG A 95 9.49 -7.57 0.27
CA ARG A 95 9.26 -7.51 -1.16
C ARG A 95 9.26 -8.93 -1.71
N SER A 96 8.12 -9.37 -2.22
CA SER A 96 7.97 -10.68 -2.87
C SER A 96 8.07 -10.51 -4.38
N GLY A 97 8.95 -11.27 -5.02
CA GLY A 97 9.21 -11.20 -6.46
C GLY A 97 8.43 -12.21 -7.32
N LEU A 98 7.55 -13.04 -6.74
CA LEU A 98 6.91 -14.15 -7.46
C LEU A 98 5.44 -14.29 -7.04
N ILE A 99 4.55 -14.12 -8.04
CA ILE A 99 3.33 -14.92 -8.17
C ILE A 99 3.55 -15.82 -9.37
#